data_AF-K9PU77-F1
#
_entry.id   AF-K9PU77-F1
#
_cell.length_a   1.000
_cell.length_b   1.000
_cell.length_c   1.000
_cell.angle_alpha   90.00
_cell.angle_beta   90.00
_cell.angle_gamma   90.00
#
_symmetry.space_group_name_H-M   'P 1'
#
loop_
_entity.id
_entity.type
_entity.pdbx_description
1 polymer ?
#
loop_
_entity_poly.entity_id
_entity_poly.type
_entity_poly.pdbx_seq_one_letter_code
_entity_poly.pdbx_strand_id
1 'polypeptide(L)' 'MFTRVRQVVDPLFQYLNQPIGKSEQCAVWNPNRFWYLYKINLLEKCWLKDPAVKGQKAY' A
#
# COMPACT_ATOMS: atom_id res chain seq x y z
N MET A 1 -13.59 -14.92 -7.27
CA MET A 1 -12.31 -15.67 -7.21
C MET A 1 -11.08 -14.79 -7.51
N PHE A 2 -11.17 -13.80 -8.42
CA PHE A 2 -10.05 -12.91 -8.79
C PHE A 2 -9.55 -11.92 -7.72
N THR A 3 -10.39 -11.52 -6.77
CA THR A 3 -10.05 -10.53 -5.74
C THR A 3 -8.96 -11.02 -4.77
N ARG A 4 -8.97 -12.30 -4.41
CA ARG A 4 -7.99 -12.88 -3.49
C ARG A 4 -6.59 -13.00 -4.09
N VAL A 5 -6.49 -13.33 -5.38
CA VAL A 5 -5.20 -13.39 -6.08
C VAL A 5 -4.57 -11.99 -6.14
N ARG A 6 -5.38 -10.96 -6.42
CA ARG A 6 -4.92 -9.56 -6.47
C ARG A 6 -4.39 -9.07 -5.12
N GLN A 7 -5.00 -9.50 -4.01
CA GLN A 7 -4.56 -9.17 -2.65
C GLN A 7 -3.19 -9.74 -2.28
N VAL A 8 -2.71 -10.76 -3.00
CA VAL A 8 -1.40 -11.39 -2.75
C VAL A 8 -0.35 -10.90 -3.75
N VAL A 9 -0.71 -10.72 -5.02
CA VAL A 9 0.22 -10.27 -6.06
C VAL A 9 0.68 -8.81 -5.84
N ASP A 10 -0.22 -7.94 -5.40
CA ASP A 10 0.10 -6.52 -5.14
C ASP A 10 1.19 -6.31 -4.06
N PRO A 11 1.08 -6.88 -2.83
CA PRO A 11 2.13 -6.75 -1.83
C PRO A 11 3.43 -7.44 -2.22
N LEU A 12 3.36 -8.58 -2.92
CA LEU A 12 4.56 -9.28 -3.41
C LEU A 12 5.33 -8.43 -4.41
N PHE A 13 4.62 -7.78 -5.34
CA PHE A 13 5.26 -6.90 -6.31
C PHE A 13 5.90 -5.68 -5.64
N GLN A 14 5.21 -5.08 -4.65
CA GLN A 14 5.77 -3.97 -3.87
C GLN A 14 6.98 -4.37 -3.03
N TYR A 15 7.00 -5.60 -2.51
CA TYR A 15 8.14 -6.13 -1.76
C TYR A 15 9.37 -6.35 -2.65
N LEU A 16 9.18 -6.97 -3.82
CA LEU A 16 10.28 -7.27 -4.74
C LEU A 16 10.83 -6.01 -5.43
N ASN A 17 10.00 -4.98 -5.61
CA ASN A 17 10.37 -3.73 -6.27
C ASN A 17 10.71 -2.61 -5.28
N GLN A 18 11.18 -2.96 -4.07
CA GLN A 18 11.65 -1.98 -3.10
C GLN A 18 12.82 -1.17 -3.66
N PRO A 19 12.87 0.16 -3.42
CA PRO A 19 13.98 0.99 -3.88
C PRO A 19 15.26 0.62 -3.13
N ILE A 20 16.24 0.08 -3.85
CA ILE A 20 17.56 -0.25 -3.30
C ILE A 20 18.42 1.02 -3.37
N GLY A 21 18.82 1.56 -2.22
CA GLY A 21 19.81 2.64 -2.16
C GLY A 21 19.28 4.08 -2.15
N LYS A 22 17.98 4.31 -1.94
CA LYS A 22 17.47 5.66 -1.65
C LYS A 22 17.67 6.00 -0.18
N SER A 23 18.31 7.13 0.12
CA SER A 23 18.60 7.61 1.48
C SER A 23 17.35 7.82 2.33
N GLU A 24 16.22 8.15 1.70
CA GLU A 24 14.95 8.44 2.39
C GLU A 24 14.13 7.20 2.74
N GLN A 25 14.33 6.08 2.04
CA GLN A 25 13.52 4.87 2.20
C GLN A 25 14.40 3.63 2.14
N CYS A 26 14.81 3.15 3.31
CA CYS A 26 15.57 1.91 3.42
C CYS A 26 14.70 0.71 3.00
N ALA A 27 15.22 -0.13 2.10
CA ALA A 27 14.59 -1.40 1.75
C ALA A 27 14.40 -2.29 2.99
N VAL A 28 13.19 -2.84 3.15
CA VAL A 28 12.82 -3.68 4.30
C VAL A 28 12.90 -5.14 3.89
N TRP A 29 14.06 -5.76 4.14
CA TRP A 29 14.35 -7.16 3.77
C TRP A 29 13.69 -8.22 4.66
N ASN A 30 13.13 -7.82 5.81
CA ASN A 30 12.40 -8.75 6.68
C ASN A 30 10.94 -8.82 6.20
N PRO A 31 10.46 -9.98 5.71
CA PRO A 31 9.11 -10.11 5.16
C PRO A 31 8.01 -9.82 6.18
N ASN A 32 8.21 -10.21 7.45
CA ASN A 32 7.26 -9.95 8.53
C ASN A 32 7.14 -8.45 8.82
N ARG A 33 8.29 -7.75 8.84
CA ARG A 33 8.32 -6.29 9.04
C ARG A 33 7.68 -5.57 7.86
N PHE A 34 7.97 -6.01 6.63
CA PHE A 34 7.32 -5.46 5.45
C PHE A 34 5.80 -5.65 5.49
N TRP A 35 5.32 -6.85 5.82
CA TRP A 35 3.90 -7.15 5.88
C TRP A 35 3.16 -6.28 6.90
N TYR A 36 3.77 -6.06 8.06
CA TYR A 36 3.24 -5.16 9.08
C TYR A 36 3.12 -3.71 8.55
N LEU A 37 4.18 -3.19 7.94
CA LEU A 37 4.18 -1.83 7.36
C LEU A 37 3.20 -1.70 6.20
N TYR A 38 3.09 -2.72 5.34
CA TYR A 38 2.14 -2.75 4.23
C TYR A 38 0.69 -2.62 4.73
N LYS A 39 0.32 -3.32 5.82
CA LYS A 39 -1.01 -3.18 6.43
C LYS A 39 -1.26 -1.77 6.95
N ILE A 40 -0.28 -1.17 7.62
CA ILE A 40 -0.40 0.22 8.09
C ILE A 40 -0.64 1.15 6.91
N ASN A 41 0.14 1.02 5.83
CA ASN A 41 -0.02 1.86 4.64
C ASN A 41 -1.39 1.68 3.95
N LEU A 42 -1.94 0.47 3.95
CA LEU A 42 -3.30 0.24 3.47
C LEU A 42 -4.34 0.97 4.34
N LEU A 43 -4.19 0.92 5.66
CA LEU A 43 -5.07 1.63 6.59
C LEU A 43 -4.97 3.15 6.39
N GLU A 44 -3.75 3.69 6.27
CA GLU A 44 -3.52 5.11 5.96
C GLU A 44 -4.18 5.52 4.65
N LYS A 45 -4.01 4.72 3.59
CA LYS A 45 -4.65 4.97 2.29
C LYS A 45 -6.16 4.98 2.39
N CYS A 46 -6.76 4.06 3.15
CA CYS A 46 -8.20 4.04 3.41
C CYS A 46 -8.64 5.25 4.24
N TRP A 47 -7.86 5.61 5.26
CA TRP A 47 -8.11 6.75 6.14
C TRP A 47 -8.09 8.08 5.38
N LEU A 48 -7.12 8.26 4.48
CA LEU A 48 -7.03 9.40 3.57
C LEU A 48 -8.13 9.40 2.47
N LYS A 49 -8.85 8.29 2.30
CA LYS A 49 -9.90 8.14 1.29
C LYS A 49 -11.30 8.54 1.77
N ASP A 50 -11.46 8.88 3.05
CA ASP A 50 -12.74 9.37 3.60
C ASP A 50 -13.06 10.82 3.15
N PRO A 51 -14.32 11.27 3.18
CA PRO A 51 -15.10 11.56 1.97
C PRO A 51 -15.05 13.03 1.56
N ALA A 52 -13.89 13.58 1.22
CA ALA A 52 -13.84 14.86 0.49
C ALA A 52 -14.36 14.74 -0.96
N VAL A 53 -14.67 13.52 -1.44
CA VAL A 53 -15.08 13.24 -2.84
C VAL A 53 -16.60 13.03 -2.99
N LYS A 54 -17.41 13.18 -1.94
CA LYS A 54 -18.90 13.15 -2.07
C LYS A 54 -19.55 14.54 -2.22
N GLY A 55 -18.76 15.59 -2.45
CA GLY A 55 -19.23 16.98 -2.49
C GLY A 55 -19.08 17.73 -3.83
N GLN A 56 -18.71 17.08 -4.93
CA GLN A 56 -18.70 17.72 -6.26
C GLN A 56 -19.64 16.98 -7.23
N LYS A 57 -20.95 17.15 -6.99
CA LYS A 57 -21.88 17.34 -8.10
C LYS A 57 -22.12 18.84 -8.18
N ALA A 58 -21.25 19.53 -8.91
CA ALA A 58 -21.54 20.90 -9.33
C ALA A 58 -22.67 20.81 -10.35
N TYR A 59 -23.82 21.38 -9.98
CA TYR A 59 -24.87 21.79 -10.91
C TYR A 59 -24.39 22.99 -11.73
#